data_AF-A0A3S1I0K8-F1
#
_entry.id   AF-A0A3S1I0K8-F1
#
_cell.length_a   1.000
_cell.length_b   1.000
_cell.length_c   1.000
_cell.angle_alpha   90.00
_cell.angle_beta   90.00
_cell.angle_gamma   90.00
#
_symmetry.space_group_name_H-M   'P 1'
#
loop_
_entity.id
_entity.type
_entity.pdbx_description
1 polymer ?
#
loop_
_entity_poly.entity_id
_entity_poly.type
_entity_poly.pdbx_seq_one_letter_code
_entity_poly.pdbx_strand_id
1 'polypeptide(L)'
;MSETKVSGHQCSFRVEVKNEKRPHSKHPKHSYTRLVDVRLSQTTVRLHRGGSVFVDGKKVEPVYKTSVLTVLRDREWVNVTTECGLNVAFDGDKVAVVEMPKMFANMTLGLCGDCDGDEENDVSVDGKPFFMFPNIWEGYRALSRLYLIADDSDKPDTSKACEPPLRPYGPNILDG
;
A
#
# COMPACT_ATOMS: atom_id res chain seq x y z
N MET A 1 0.79 -2.33 3.18
CA MET A 1 0.41 -2.88 1.87
C MET A 1 -1.06 -3.27 1.94
N SER A 2 -1.79 -3.14 0.83
CA SER A 2 -3.13 -3.70 0.59
C SER A 2 -3.15 -4.29 -0.82
N GLU A 3 -3.66 -5.50 -1.01
CA GLU A 3 -3.69 -6.17 -2.32
C GLU A 3 -4.90 -7.07 -2.48
N THR A 4 -5.22 -7.45 -3.71
CA THR A 4 -6.21 -8.48 -4.00
C THR A 4 -5.70 -9.88 -3.68
N LYS A 5 -6.57 -10.76 -3.14
CA LYS A 5 -6.30 -12.19 -2.90
C LYS A 5 -6.04 -12.98 -4.19
N VAL A 6 -6.46 -12.45 -5.35
CA VAL A 6 -6.26 -13.05 -6.68
C VAL A 6 -5.20 -12.26 -7.45
N SER A 7 -4.30 -12.98 -8.12
CA SER A 7 -3.30 -12.42 -9.04
C SER A 7 -3.68 -12.63 -10.50
N GLY A 8 -3.15 -11.82 -11.42
CA GLY A 8 -3.35 -12.00 -12.87
C GLY A 8 -4.73 -11.62 -13.44
N HIS A 9 -5.72 -11.31 -12.60
CA HIS A 9 -7.00 -10.77 -13.05
C HIS A 9 -6.84 -9.30 -13.49
N GLN A 10 -7.67 -8.82 -14.43
CA GLN A 10 -7.56 -7.43 -14.93
C GLN A 10 -7.77 -6.37 -13.83
N CYS A 11 -8.56 -6.71 -12.81
CA CYS A 11 -8.81 -5.85 -11.65
C CYS A 11 -7.90 -6.14 -10.45
N SER A 12 -6.92 -7.03 -10.57
CA SER A 12 -5.96 -7.27 -9.49
C SER A 12 -5.12 -6.02 -9.24
N PHE A 13 -4.87 -5.71 -7.97
CA PHE A 13 -4.05 -4.58 -7.59
C PHE A 13 -3.21 -4.89 -6.35
N ARG A 14 -2.12 -4.14 -6.19
CA ARG A 14 -1.36 -4.02 -4.95
C ARG A 14 -1.01 -2.56 -4.70
N VAL A 15 -1.37 -2.04 -3.53
CA VAL A 15 -1.00 -0.72 -3.03
C VAL A 15 0.07 -0.86 -1.95
N GLU A 16 1.20 -0.23 -2.18
CA GLU A 16 2.37 -0.26 -1.30
C GLU A 16 2.66 1.14 -0.78
N VAL A 17 2.88 1.26 0.53
CA VAL A 17 3.30 2.52 1.15
C VAL A 17 4.70 2.31 1.71
N LYS A 18 5.65 3.12 1.23
CA LYS A 18 7.03 3.10 1.71
C LYS A 18 7.26 4.31 2.60
N ASN A 19 7.60 4.06 3.85
CA ASN A 19 7.81 5.08 4.86
C ASN A 19 9.29 5.28 5.13
N GLU A 20 9.73 6.51 5.36
CA GLU A 20 11.10 6.83 5.74
C GLU A 20 11.15 7.50 7.12
N LYS A 21 12.23 7.26 7.87
CA LYS A 21 12.44 7.91 9.17
C LYS A 21 12.57 9.42 8.99
N ARG A 22 12.21 10.20 10.02
CA ARG A 22 12.37 11.67 10.04
C ARG A 22 13.62 12.12 10.84
N PRO A 23 14.86 11.85 10.39
CA PRO A 23 16.05 12.04 11.23
C PRO A 23 16.31 13.50 11.61
N HIS A 24 15.80 14.48 10.86
CA HIS A 24 16.03 15.92 11.10
C HIS A 24 14.76 16.66 11.56
N SER A 25 13.74 15.91 12.02
CA SER A 25 12.51 16.52 12.55
C SER A 25 12.56 16.63 14.08
N LYS A 26 11.71 17.52 14.64
CA LYS A 26 11.47 17.60 16.09
C LYS A 26 10.94 16.29 16.70
N HIS A 27 10.49 15.34 15.87
CA HIS A 27 9.97 14.05 16.29
C HIS A 27 10.64 12.90 15.52
N PRO A 28 11.92 12.58 15.83
CA PRO A 28 12.73 11.61 15.07
C PRO A 28 12.26 10.15 15.20
N LYS A 29 11.25 9.90 16.02
CA LYS A 29 10.58 8.60 16.17
C LYS A 29 9.43 8.38 15.17
N HIS A 30 9.03 9.40 14.42
CA HIS A 30 7.98 9.29 13.40
C HIS A 30 8.58 9.07 12.01
N SER A 31 7.73 8.67 11.08
CA SER A 31 8.04 8.49 9.66
C SER A 31 7.23 9.44 8.76
N TYR A 32 7.77 9.79 7.60
CA TYR A 32 6.97 10.35 6.49
C TYR A 32 6.61 9.21 5.53
N THR A 33 5.49 9.35 4.84
CA THR A 33 5.25 8.57 3.63
C THR A 33 6.17 9.12 2.55
N ARG A 34 7.14 8.31 2.13
CA ARG A 34 8.10 8.69 1.11
C ARG A 34 7.48 8.56 -0.28
N LEU A 35 6.80 7.45 -0.51
CA LEU A 35 6.07 7.20 -1.74
C LEU A 35 4.96 6.16 -1.55
N VAL A 36 4.02 6.18 -2.50
CA VAL A 36 2.95 5.18 -2.66
C VAL A 36 3.10 4.57 -4.05
N ASP A 37 3.15 3.24 -4.13
CA ASP A 37 3.10 2.50 -5.40
C ASP A 37 1.73 1.85 -5.56
N VAL A 38 1.08 2.11 -6.70
CA VAL A 38 -0.13 1.42 -7.16
C VAL A 38 0.28 0.49 -8.29
N ARG A 39 0.31 -0.81 -8.02
CA ARG A 39 0.68 -1.86 -8.98
C ARG A 39 -0.58 -2.51 -9.51
N LEU A 40 -0.74 -2.48 -10.82
CA LEU A 40 -1.74 -3.22 -11.60
C LEU A 40 -1.03 -4.35 -12.35
N SER A 41 -1.78 -5.20 -13.06
CA SER A 41 -1.24 -6.37 -13.76
C SER A 41 -0.10 -6.06 -14.74
N GLN A 42 -0.10 -4.88 -15.38
CA GLN A 42 0.92 -4.47 -16.36
C GLN A 42 1.48 -3.06 -16.15
N THR A 43 0.95 -2.31 -15.18
CA THR A 43 1.28 -0.89 -14.99
C THR A 43 1.58 -0.61 -13.54
N THR A 44 2.63 0.14 -13.28
CA THR A 44 2.95 0.66 -11.95
C THR A 44 2.88 2.17 -11.95
N VAL A 45 2.05 2.73 -11.07
CA VAL A 45 2.00 4.17 -10.80
C VAL A 45 2.68 4.45 -9.47
N ARG A 46 3.73 5.26 -9.49
CA ARG A 46 4.48 5.69 -8.30
C ARG A 46 4.19 7.14 -7.99
N LEU A 47 3.68 7.40 -6.79
CA LEU A 47 3.39 8.72 -6.26
C LEU A 47 4.46 9.08 -5.24
N HIS A 48 5.30 10.07 -5.54
CA HIS A 48 6.29 10.58 -4.59
C HIS A 48 5.67 11.66 -3.70
N ARG A 49 6.22 11.78 -2.49
CA ARG A 49 6.04 12.97 -1.65
C ARG A 49 6.33 14.26 -2.46
N GLY A 50 5.49 15.28 -2.30
CA GLY A 50 5.44 16.47 -3.17
C GLY A 50 4.57 16.30 -4.42
N GLY A 51 3.97 15.12 -4.61
CA GLY A 51 2.98 14.83 -5.64
C GLY A 51 3.53 14.54 -7.04
N SER A 52 4.83 14.30 -7.19
CA SER A 52 5.38 13.86 -8.49
C SER A 52 4.88 12.45 -8.83
N VAL A 53 4.48 12.24 -10.08
CA VAL A 53 3.90 10.98 -10.56
C VAL A 53 4.79 10.34 -11.61
N PHE A 54 4.98 9.02 -11.49
CA PHE A 54 5.64 8.21 -12.50
C PHE A 54 4.73 7.05 -12.89
N VAL A 55 4.59 6.80 -14.19
CA VAL A 55 3.90 5.64 -14.74
C VAL A 55 4.93 4.82 -15.49
N ASP A 56 5.14 3.57 -15.06
CA ASP A 56 6.15 2.66 -15.61
C ASP A 56 7.54 3.29 -15.72
N GLY A 57 7.93 3.99 -14.64
CA GLY A 57 9.23 4.67 -14.52
C GLY A 57 9.35 5.99 -15.27
N LYS A 58 8.34 6.40 -16.05
CA LYS A 58 8.32 7.68 -16.78
C LYS A 58 7.54 8.71 -15.99
N LYS A 59 8.14 9.89 -15.78
CA LYS A 59 7.44 11.01 -15.13
C LYS A 59 6.29 11.49 -16.01
N VAL A 60 5.12 11.70 -15.41
CA VAL A 60 3.93 12.23 -16.09
C VAL A 60 3.36 13.42 -15.33
N GLU A 61 2.63 14.28 -16.04
CA GLU A 61 1.81 15.29 -15.39
C GLU A 61 0.49 14.66 -14.93
N PRO A 62 -0.05 15.03 -13.76
CA PRO A 62 -1.27 14.44 -13.18
C PRO A 62 -2.57 14.98 -13.83
N VAL A 63 -2.56 14.98 -15.17
CA VAL A 63 -3.71 14.91 -16.08
C VAL A 63 -3.34 13.82 -17.09
N TYR A 64 -3.25 12.58 -16.59
CA TYR A 64 -2.77 11.42 -17.36
C TYR A 64 -3.86 10.36 -17.43
N LYS A 65 -4.13 9.83 -18.61
CA LYS A 65 -5.18 8.84 -18.82
C LYS A 65 -4.75 7.77 -19.81
N THR A 66 -5.08 6.53 -19.50
CA THR A 66 -4.95 5.36 -20.38
C THR A 66 -6.30 4.65 -20.46
N SER A 67 -6.34 3.47 -21.09
CA SER A 67 -7.52 2.60 -21.05
C SER A 67 -7.77 2.01 -19.66
N VAL A 68 -6.72 1.77 -18.87
CA VAL A 68 -6.79 1.05 -17.59
C VAL A 68 -6.82 1.95 -16.36
N LEU A 69 -6.36 3.20 -16.47
CA LEU A 69 -6.30 4.13 -15.34
C LEU A 69 -6.39 5.59 -15.75
N THR A 70 -6.72 6.43 -14.77
CA THR A 70 -6.66 7.88 -14.83
C THR A 70 -5.93 8.41 -13.61
N VAL A 71 -5.03 9.37 -13.81
CA VAL A 71 -4.35 10.12 -12.75
C VAL A 71 -4.79 11.58 -12.82
N LEU A 72 -5.32 12.09 -11.71
CA LEU A 72 -5.75 13.48 -11.57
C LEU A 72 -5.18 14.10 -10.31
N ARG A 73 -4.74 15.35 -10.43
CA ARG A 73 -4.43 16.19 -9.28
C ARG A 73 -5.59 17.11 -8.95
N ASP A 74 -5.99 17.11 -7.68
CA ASP A 74 -6.85 18.13 -7.09
C ASP A 74 -6.13 18.77 -5.90
N ARG A 75 -5.72 20.02 -6.06
CA ARG A 75 -4.85 20.76 -5.13
C ARG A 75 -3.59 19.96 -4.75
N GLU A 76 -3.46 19.55 -3.50
CA GLU A 76 -2.34 18.75 -2.99
C GLU A 76 -2.51 17.24 -3.25
N TRP A 77 -3.74 16.78 -3.53
CA TRP A 77 -4.05 15.37 -3.69
C TRP A 77 -3.79 14.88 -5.11
N VAL A 78 -3.15 13.73 -5.23
CA VAL A 78 -3.06 12.97 -6.48
C VAL A 78 -3.89 11.71 -6.35
N ASN A 79 -4.86 11.55 -7.24
CA ASN A 79 -5.76 10.42 -7.31
C ASN A 79 -5.37 9.53 -8.49
N VAL A 80 -5.30 8.22 -8.25
CA VAL A 80 -5.14 7.18 -9.27
C VAL A 80 -6.41 6.34 -9.26
N THR A 81 -7.22 6.47 -10.30
CA THR A 81 -8.47 5.73 -10.46
C THR A 81 -8.31 4.69 -11.56
N THR A 82 -8.55 3.42 -11.25
CA THR A 82 -8.50 2.32 -12.24
C THR A 82 -9.84 2.14 -12.94
N GLU A 83 -9.86 1.47 -14.08
CA GLU A 83 -11.10 1.11 -14.79
C GLU A 83 -12.04 0.23 -13.94
N CYS A 84 -11.48 -0.56 -13.01
CA CYS A 84 -12.24 -1.38 -12.08
C CYS A 84 -12.73 -0.59 -10.85
N GLY A 85 -12.52 0.72 -10.80
CA GLY A 85 -13.04 1.61 -9.76
C GLY A 85 -12.21 1.69 -8.48
N LEU A 86 -11.03 1.06 -8.41
CA LEU A 86 -10.08 1.33 -7.33
C LEU A 86 -9.66 2.80 -7.41
N ASN A 87 -9.75 3.52 -6.30
CA ASN A 87 -9.25 4.88 -6.16
C ASN A 87 -8.17 4.94 -5.08
N VAL A 88 -6.96 5.38 -5.45
CA VAL A 88 -5.87 5.63 -4.51
C VAL A 88 -5.55 7.11 -4.51
N ALA A 89 -5.76 7.77 -3.38
CA ALA A 89 -5.52 9.19 -3.20
C ALA A 89 -4.33 9.42 -2.26
N PHE A 90 -3.37 10.24 -2.66
CA PHE A 90 -2.23 10.63 -1.84
C PHE A 90 -2.12 12.15 -1.71
N ASP A 91 -2.03 12.66 -0.48
CA ASP A 91 -1.98 14.10 -0.17
C ASP A 91 -0.62 14.75 -0.49
N GLY A 92 0.34 13.97 -0.99
CA GLY A 92 1.69 14.45 -1.26
C GLY A 92 2.59 14.58 -0.01
N ASP A 93 2.14 14.17 1.17
CA ASP A 93 2.92 14.25 2.42
C ASP A 93 2.89 12.96 3.25
N LYS A 94 1.73 12.54 3.74
CA LYS A 94 1.61 11.48 4.75
C LYS A 94 0.32 10.69 4.71
N VAL A 95 -0.71 11.16 4.00
CA VAL A 95 -2.02 10.51 3.98
C VAL A 95 -2.21 9.84 2.62
N ALA A 96 -2.33 8.52 2.65
CA ALA A 96 -2.78 7.71 1.53
C ALA A 96 -4.13 7.09 1.88
N VAL A 97 -5.10 7.21 0.98
CA VAL A 97 -6.44 6.64 1.11
C VAL A 97 -6.66 5.67 -0.03
N VAL A 98 -7.20 4.50 0.28
CA VAL A 98 -7.56 3.47 -0.69
C VAL A 98 -9.05 3.25 -0.58
N GLU A 99 -9.77 3.48 -1.67
CA GLU A 99 -11.20 3.26 -1.78
C GLU A 99 -11.45 2.27 -2.91
N MET A 100 -12.41 1.37 -2.73
CA MET A 100 -12.73 0.36 -3.73
C MET A 100 -14.22 0.02 -3.71
N PRO A 101 -14.80 -0.37 -4.86
CA PRO A 101 -16.17 -0.83 -4.93
C PRO A 101 -16.41 -2.08 -4.07
N LYS A 102 -17.66 -2.30 -3.66
CA LYS A 102 -18.09 -3.47 -2.87
C LYS A 102 -17.75 -4.81 -3.54
N MET A 103 -17.55 -4.83 -4.85
CA MET A 103 -17.14 -6.03 -5.56
C MET A 103 -15.78 -6.58 -5.08
N PHE A 104 -14.97 -5.80 -4.36
CA PHE A 104 -13.69 -6.24 -3.78
C PHE A 104 -13.81 -6.76 -2.33
N ALA A 105 -14.99 -6.68 -1.70
CA ALA A 105 -15.20 -7.16 -0.34
C ALA A 105 -14.83 -8.64 -0.21
N ASN A 106 -14.19 -9.02 0.90
CA ASN A 106 -13.61 -10.35 1.15
C ASN A 106 -12.50 -10.77 0.17
N MET A 107 -12.09 -9.92 -0.77
CA MET A 107 -11.10 -10.25 -1.80
C MET A 107 -9.82 -9.44 -1.66
N THR A 108 -9.60 -8.75 -0.54
CA THR A 108 -8.35 -8.07 -0.26
C THR A 108 -7.62 -8.66 0.94
N LEU A 109 -6.32 -8.39 1.04
CA LEU A 109 -5.51 -8.67 2.21
C LEU A 109 -4.53 -7.52 2.40
N GLY A 110 -4.01 -7.35 3.62
CA GLY A 110 -3.08 -6.27 3.92
C GLY A 110 -3.37 -5.59 5.26
N LEU A 111 -2.70 -4.46 5.47
CA LEU A 111 -2.89 -3.62 6.66
C LEU A 111 -4.26 -2.92 6.70
N CYS A 112 -4.99 -2.91 5.58
CA CYS A 112 -6.33 -2.35 5.46
C CYS A 112 -7.44 -3.40 5.65
N GLY A 113 -7.08 -4.65 5.98
CA GLY A 113 -8.06 -5.73 6.15
C GLY A 113 -8.57 -6.32 4.84
N ASP A 114 -9.69 -7.05 4.91
CA ASP A 114 -10.31 -7.70 3.76
C ASP A 114 -11.66 -7.09 3.32
N CYS A 115 -12.08 -6.01 4.02
CA CYS A 115 -13.26 -5.22 3.68
C CYS A 115 -14.56 -6.03 3.67
N ASP A 116 -14.68 -7.05 4.52
CA ASP A 116 -15.91 -7.86 4.70
C ASP A 116 -17.02 -7.15 5.50
N GLY A 117 -16.67 -6.06 6.21
CA GLY A 117 -17.56 -5.27 7.06
C GLY A 117 -17.47 -5.61 8.55
N ASP A 118 -16.54 -6.48 8.94
CA ASP A 118 -16.24 -6.87 10.32
C ASP A 118 -14.87 -6.34 10.77
N GLU A 119 -14.88 -5.13 11.32
CA GLU A 119 -13.65 -4.44 11.77
C GLU A 119 -12.89 -5.19 12.89
N GLU A 120 -13.54 -6.12 13.60
CA GLU A 120 -12.89 -6.87 14.68
C GLU A 120 -11.85 -7.87 14.15
N ASN A 121 -12.02 -8.33 12.91
CA ASN A 121 -11.18 -9.36 12.30
C ASN A 121 -10.08 -8.81 11.36
N ASP A 122 -10.22 -7.55 10.93
CA ASP A 122 -9.30 -6.85 10.01
C ASP A 122 -7.89 -6.67 10.59
N VAL A 123 -7.77 -6.65 11.92
CA VAL A 123 -6.50 -6.46 12.64
C VAL A 123 -6.08 -7.78 13.32
N SER A 124 -5.82 -8.80 12.51
CA SER A 124 -5.44 -10.13 12.96
C SER A 124 -4.14 -10.66 12.35
N VAL A 125 -3.47 -11.56 13.06
CA VAL A 125 -2.24 -12.25 12.64
C VAL A 125 -2.56 -13.74 12.65
N ASP A 126 -2.59 -14.37 11.47
CA ASP A 126 -2.96 -15.80 11.32
C ASP A 126 -4.31 -16.13 12.00
N GLY A 127 -5.31 -15.25 11.86
CA GLY A 127 -6.64 -15.38 12.47
C GLY A 127 -6.69 -15.05 13.97
N LYS A 128 -5.55 -14.72 14.60
CA LYS A 128 -5.49 -14.27 15.99
C LYS A 128 -5.60 -12.74 16.05
N PRO A 129 -6.64 -12.16 16.69
CA PRO A 129 -6.74 -10.72 16.87
C PRO A 129 -5.52 -10.14 17.60
N PHE A 130 -5.05 -8.97 17.17
CA PHE A 130 -3.81 -8.38 17.71
C PHE A 130 -3.84 -8.12 19.22
N PHE A 131 -5.02 -7.88 19.80
CA PHE A 131 -5.20 -7.67 21.24
C PHE A 131 -5.03 -8.95 22.08
N MET A 132 -4.99 -10.13 21.45
CA MET A 132 -4.70 -11.41 22.12
C MET A 132 -3.19 -11.70 22.27
N PHE A 133 -2.32 -10.78 21.86
CA PHE A 133 -0.88 -10.87 22.10
C PHE A 133 -0.54 -10.47 23.55
N PRO A 134 0.58 -10.95 24.13
CA PRO A 134 0.98 -10.62 25.50
C PRO A 134 1.00 -9.12 25.81
N ASN A 135 1.27 -8.30 24.80
CA ASN A 135 1.00 -6.87 24.81
C ASN A 135 0.65 -6.37 23.41
N ILE A 136 -0.01 -5.21 23.36
CA ILE A 136 -0.51 -4.60 22.11
C ILE A 136 0.61 -4.30 21.09
N TRP A 137 1.81 -3.96 21.57
CA TRP A 137 2.96 -3.66 20.69
C TRP A 137 3.50 -4.90 19.99
N GLU A 138 3.45 -6.06 20.64
CA GLU A 138 3.78 -7.33 19.99
C GLU A 138 2.77 -7.68 18.89
N GLY A 139 1.48 -7.43 19.13
CA GLY A 139 0.44 -7.56 18.11
C GLY A 139 0.72 -6.68 16.89
N TYR A 140 0.95 -5.37 17.09
CA TYR A 140 1.30 -4.46 16.00
C TYR A 140 2.58 -4.86 15.25
N ARG A 141 3.61 -5.32 15.97
CA ARG A 141 4.85 -5.79 15.35
C ARG A 141 4.63 -7.05 14.52
N ALA A 142 3.82 -7.99 15.02
CA ALA A 142 3.49 -9.22 14.33
C ALA A 142 2.70 -8.93 13.05
N LEU A 143 1.64 -8.10 13.13
CA LEU A 143 0.86 -7.66 11.99
C LEU A 143 1.72 -6.91 10.95
N SER A 144 2.52 -5.95 11.40
CA SER A 144 3.40 -5.19 10.50
C SER A 144 4.37 -6.10 9.75
N ARG A 145 4.89 -7.15 10.41
CA ARG A 145 5.81 -8.12 9.81
C ARG A 145 5.19 -9.00 8.73
N LEU A 146 3.87 -9.21 8.75
CA LEU A 146 3.17 -9.97 7.70
C LEU A 146 3.16 -9.22 6.37
N TYR A 147 3.10 -7.89 6.42
CA TYR A 147 2.91 -7.03 5.26
C TYR A 147 4.12 -6.13 4.96
N LEU A 148 5.30 -6.54 5.43
CA LEU A 148 6.56 -5.91 5.05
C LEU A 148 6.83 -6.15 3.57
N ILE A 149 7.24 -5.08 2.89
CA ILE A 149 7.61 -5.07 1.48
C ILE A 149 9.06 -4.63 1.36
N ALA A 150 9.76 -5.12 0.34
CA ALA A 150 11.10 -4.64 0.02
C ALA A 150 11.06 -3.14 -0.36
N ASP A 151 12.10 -2.41 -0.01
CA ASP A 151 12.32 -1.09 -0.56
C ASP A 151 12.97 -1.20 -1.95
N ASP A 152 12.14 -1.21 -3.00
CA ASP A 152 12.56 -1.24 -4.41
C ASP A 152 12.49 0.15 -5.08
N SER A 153 12.67 1.19 -4.27
CA SER A 153 12.63 2.57 -4.75
C SER A 153 13.94 3.00 -5.41
N ASP A 154 13.95 4.24 -5.92
CA ASP A 154 15.14 4.89 -6.49
C ASP A 154 16.28 5.08 -5.49
N LYS A 155 15.96 5.16 -4.19
CA LYS A 155 16.91 5.39 -3.09
C LYS A 155 16.53 4.50 -1.90
N PRO A 156 16.77 3.19 -1.99
CA PRO A 156 16.38 2.27 -0.94
C PRO A 156 17.23 2.48 0.32
N ASP A 157 16.61 2.35 1.49
CA ASP A 157 17.36 2.25 2.75
C ASP A 157 17.97 0.85 2.88
N THR A 158 19.26 0.75 2.61
CA THR A 158 20.02 -0.52 2.65
C THR A 158 20.59 -0.82 4.04
N SER A 159 20.15 -0.11 5.08
CA SER A 159 20.56 -0.45 6.44
C SER A 159 19.95 -1.79 6.86
N LYS A 160 20.68 -2.56 7.68
CA LYS A 160 20.18 -3.83 8.25
C LYS A 160 18.84 -3.71 9.00
N ALA A 161 18.48 -2.51 9.44
CA ALA A 161 17.20 -2.24 10.10
C ALA A 161 16.02 -2.22 9.11
N CYS A 162 16.29 -1.90 7.84
CA CYS A 162 15.32 -1.80 6.74
C CYS A 162 15.45 -2.94 5.73
N GLU A 163 16.36 -3.90 5.93
CA GLU A 163 16.35 -5.20 5.24
C GLU A 163 15.26 -6.09 5.89
N PRO A 164 14.04 -6.19 5.33
CA PRO A 164 13.04 -7.07 5.91
C PRO A 164 13.51 -8.53 5.80
N PRO A 165 13.23 -9.39 6.80
CA PRO A 165 13.13 -10.82 6.51
C PRO A 165 11.90 -10.98 5.62
N LEU A 166 12.10 -10.92 4.29
CA LEU A 166 11.04 -11.16 3.33
C LEU A 166 10.52 -12.57 3.59
N ARG A 167 9.31 -12.70 4.15
CA ARG A 167 8.60 -13.97 4.00
C ARG A 167 8.35 -14.15 2.50
N PRO A 168 8.53 -15.35 1.93
CA PRO A 168 8.02 -15.63 0.60
C PRO A 168 6.50 -15.41 0.67
N TYR A 169 6.04 -14.31 0.05
CA TYR A 169 4.65 -13.97 -0.27
C TYR A 169 3.56 -14.52 0.66
N GLY A 170 3.06 -13.68 1.59
CA GLY A 170 1.68 -13.69 2.14
C GLY A 170 1.08 -15.02 2.66
N PRO A 171 -0.11 -14.98 3.29
CA PRO A 171 -0.91 -16.20 3.46
C PRO A 171 -1.35 -16.67 2.07
N ASN A 172 -1.09 -17.95 1.75
CA ASN A 172 -1.43 -18.66 0.50
C ASN A 172 -2.46 -17.93 -0.39
N ILE A 173 -1.96 -17.19 -1.37
CA ILE A 173 -2.73 -16.73 -2.53
C ILE A 173 -3.22 -18.02 -3.20
N LEU A 174 -4.52 -18.27 -3.16
CA LEU A 174 -5.12 -19.42 -3.83
C LEU A 174 -5.06 -19.14 -5.34
N ASP A 175 -4.06 -19.70 -6.00
CA ASP A 175 -4.09 -19.89 -7.45
C ASP A 175 -5.15 -20.97 -7.74
N GLY A 176 -6.38 -20.54 -8.01
CA GLY A 176 -7.52 -21.41 -8.32
C GLY A 176 -8.55 -20.71 -9.19
#